data_AF-A0A9K3LBZ1-F1
#
_entry.id   AF-A0A9K3LBZ1-F1
#
_cell.length_a   1.000
_cell.length_b   1.000
_cell.length_c   1.000
_cell.angle_alpha   90.00
_cell.angle_beta   90.00
_cell.angle_gamma   90.00
#
_symmetry.space_group_name_H-M   'P 1'
#
loop_
_entity.id
_entity.type
_entity.pdbx_description
1 polymer ?
#
loop_
_entity_poly.entity_id
_entity_poly.type
_entity_poly.pdbx_seq_one_letter_code
_entity_poly.pdbx_strand_id
1 'polypeptide(L)'
;METLSLLQQQEGAEIVPPVAIVVKDALHMLEVDTLEDLKQCLRTHQSHLAEIRPFGQNYDNGGNNCVFLGGFLQFLAPGVAAKIRQVGHVAWTHAGWSEFVPPLHTVHPDGYKDPLEAGIRTSDHISYEGWEALGPHKDSDSLYTVLVMLSNPDDYDGGEFHMQVDRS
;
A
#
# COMPACT_ATOMS: atom_id res chain seq x y z
N MET A 1 3.57 17.40 -10.08
CA MET A 1 3.72 16.75 -8.77
C MET A 1 3.11 17.73 -7.78
N GLU A 2 1.94 17.41 -7.24
CA GLU A 2 1.21 18.29 -6.32
C GLU A 2 1.35 17.71 -4.91
N THR A 3 1.85 18.52 -3.98
CA THR A 3 2.04 18.14 -2.57
C THR A 3 0.96 18.84 -1.74
N LEU A 4 0.08 18.07 -1.09
CA LEU A 4 -0.87 18.59 -0.11
C LEU A 4 -0.22 18.53 1.28
N SER A 5 0.13 19.68 1.83
CA SER A 5 0.64 19.82 3.21
C SER A 5 -0.38 20.64 4.02
N LEU A 6 -0.91 20.07 5.10
CA LEU A 6 -1.85 20.74 6.00
C LEU A 6 -1.46 20.51 7.47
N LEU A 7 -1.24 21.65 8.14
CA LEU A 7 -1.40 21.98 9.57
C LEU A 7 -0.23 21.82 10.57
N GLN A 8 0.25 23.01 10.98
CA GLN A 8 0.38 23.62 12.31
C GLN A 8 0.80 22.77 13.52
N GLN A 9 1.93 23.21 14.09
CA GLN A 9 2.59 22.82 15.33
C GLN A 9 1.74 23.11 16.59
N GLN A 10 1.53 22.08 17.42
CA GLN A 10 1.30 22.23 18.86
C GLN A 10 2.34 21.39 19.62
N GLU A 11 2.84 21.93 20.73
CA GLU A 11 3.85 21.31 21.59
C GLU A 11 3.30 20.08 22.30
N GLY A 12 3.69 18.90 21.80
CA GLY A 12 3.38 17.58 22.31
C GLY A 12 3.67 16.59 21.19
N ALA A 13 4.58 15.63 21.43
CA ALA A 13 5.08 14.62 20.48
C ALA A 13 4.84 14.95 19.01
N GLU A 14 5.84 15.52 18.32
CA GLU A 14 5.73 15.94 16.92
C GLU A 14 5.09 14.83 16.07
N ILE A 15 3.81 15.03 15.73
CA ILE A 15 3.06 14.11 14.89
C ILE A 15 3.62 14.29 13.49
N VAL A 16 4.40 13.32 13.01
CA VAL A 16 4.81 13.26 11.61
C VAL A 16 3.53 13.04 10.79
N PRO A 17 3.11 14.00 9.95
CA PRO A 17 1.90 13.83 9.16
C PRO A 17 2.08 12.69 8.16
N PRO A 18 1.02 11.94 7.82
CA PRO A 18 1.08 10.95 6.78
C PRO A 18 1.38 11.63 5.45
N VAL A 19 2.29 11.04 4.69
CA VAL A 19 2.67 11.53 3.35
C VAL A 19 2.08 10.57 2.31
N ALA A 20 1.20 11.08 1.45
CA ALA A 20 0.74 10.38 0.25
C ALA A 20 1.35 11.02 -0.99
N ILE A 21 1.90 10.18 -1.86
CA ILE A 21 2.51 10.60 -3.12
C ILE A 21 1.93 9.74 -4.23
N VAL A 22 1.48 10.39 -5.30
CA VAL A 22 1.00 9.71 -6.50
C VAL A 22 2.16 9.61 -7.50
N VAL A 23 2.59 8.38 -7.77
CA VAL A 23 3.58 8.06 -8.79
C VAL A 23 2.85 7.55 -10.04
N LYS A 24 2.85 8.35 -11.10
CA LYS A 24 2.28 7.95 -12.40
C LYS A 24 3.20 6.96 -13.09
N ASP A 25 2.62 6.09 -13.91
CA ASP A 25 3.35 5.08 -14.69
C ASP A 25 4.26 4.21 -13.81
N ALA A 26 3.77 3.87 -12.60
CA ALA A 26 4.51 3.11 -11.61
C ALA A 26 4.93 1.73 -12.13
N LEU A 27 4.10 1.12 -12.98
CA LEU A 27 4.36 -0.12 -13.70
C LEU A 27 4.08 0.07 -15.20
N HIS A 28 4.85 -0.61 -16.04
CA HIS A 28 4.56 -0.75 -17.47
C HIS A 28 3.46 -1.80 -17.72
N MET A 29 2.80 -1.74 -18.88
CA MET A 29 1.73 -2.69 -19.23
C MET A 29 2.15 -4.16 -19.11
N LEU A 30 3.36 -4.51 -19.56
CA LEU A 30 3.87 -5.88 -19.43
C LEU A 30 4.03 -6.33 -17.96
N GLU A 31 4.36 -5.41 -17.06
CA GLU A 31 4.48 -5.68 -15.63
C GLU A 31 3.09 -5.86 -15.00
N VAL A 32 2.09 -5.09 -15.46
CA VAL A 32 0.69 -5.28 -15.09
C VAL A 32 0.15 -6.63 -15.57
N ASP A 33 0.37 -6.98 -16.83
CA ASP A 33 -0.01 -8.28 -17.40
C ASP A 33 0.64 -9.44 -16.61
N THR A 34 1.90 -9.27 -16.19
CA THR A 34 2.60 -10.25 -15.34
C THR A 34 1.90 -10.44 -13.98
N LEU A 35 1.39 -9.37 -13.36
CA LEU A 35 0.64 -9.46 -12.10
C LEU A 35 -0.71 -10.16 -12.30
N GLU A 36 -1.39 -9.88 -13.41
CA GLU A 36 -2.66 -10.50 -13.79
C GLU A 36 -2.50 -12.00 -14.05
N ASP A 37 -1.48 -12.39 -14.82
CA ASP A 37 -1.13 -13.79 -15.09
C ASP A 37 -0.76 -14.52 -13.80
N LEU A 38 0.03 -13.89 -12.93
CA LEU A 38 0.40 -14.48 -11.64
C LEU A 38 -0.84 -14.70 -10.76
N LYS A 39 -1.71 -13.69 -10.64
CA LYS A 39 -2.99 -13.80 -9.92
C LYS A 39 -3.81 -14.97 -10.46
N GLN A 40 -3.98 -15.05 -11.78
CA GLN A 40 -4.80 -16.09 -12.40
C GLN A 40 -4.20 -17.48 -12.17
N CYS A 41 -2.88 -17.62 -12.32
CA CYS A 41 -2.15 -18.86 -12.04
C CYS A 41 -2.36 -19.32 -10.59
N LEU A 42 -2.19 -18.42 -9.62
CA LEU A 42 -2.38 -18.74 -8.20
C LEU A 42 -3.83 -19.09 -7.89
N ARG A 43 -4.83 -18.39 -8.45
CA ARG A 43 -6.24 -18.77 -8.29
C ARG A 43 -6.53 -20.18 -8.81
N THR A 44 -5.96 -20.54 -9.96
CA THR A 44 -6.19 -21.84 -10.59
C THR A 44 -5.46 -22.99 -9.88
N HIS A 45 -4.22 -22.78 -9.46
CA HIS A 45 -3.36 -23.86 -8.95
C HIS A 45 -3.15 -23.84 -7.43
N GLN A 46 -3.41 -22.72 -6.77
CA GLN A 46 -3.21 -22.50 -5.34
C GLN A 46 -4.42 -21.76 -4.76
N SER A 47 -5.63 -22.27 -5.02
CA SER A 47 -6.88 -21.57 -4.70
C SER A 47 -7.06 -21.20 -3.23
N HIS A 48 -6.34 -21.85 -2.31
CA HIS A 48 -6.32 -21.49 -0.88
C HIS A 48 -5.70 -20.10 -0.60
N LEU A 49 -5.00 -19.51 -1.58
CA LEU A 49 -4.48 -18.15 -1.53
C LEU A 49 -5.49 -17.09 -1.99
N ALA A 50 -6.64 -17.52 -2.54
CA ALA A 50 -7.73 -16.63 -2.90
C ALA A 50 -8.75 -16.58 -1.76
N GLU A 51 -9.10 -15.36 -1.34
CA GLU A 51 -9.96 -15.14 -0.19
C GLU A 51 -11.00 -14.04 -0.47
N ILE A 52 -12.20 -14.23 0.07
CA ILE A 52 -13.23 -13.20 0.17
C ILE A 52 -13.13 -12.66 1.60
N ARG A 53 -12.63 -11.42 1.76
CA ARG A 53 -12.33 -10.81 3.06
C ARG A 53 -13.40 -9.77 3.41
N PRO A 54 -14.42 -10.10 4.22
CA PRO A 54 -15.34 -9.10 4.73
C PRO A 54 -14.66 -8.24 5.80
N PHE A 55 -14.88 -6.93 5.73
CA PHE A 55 -14.46 -5.94 6.71
C PHE A 55 -15.73 -5.34 7.34
N GLY A 56 -16.22 -5.96 8.42
CA GLY A 56 -17.51 -5.58 8.99
C GLY A 56 -17.65 -5.94 10.47
N GLN A 57 -17.38 -4.96 11.34
CA GLN A 57 -18.24 -4.77 12.51
C GLN A 57 -19.19 -3.57 12.35
N ASN A 58 -18.91 -2.64 11.43
CA ASN A 58 -19.64 -1.36 11.28
C ASN A 58 -20.03 -0.96 9.85
N TYR A 59 -19.72 -1.79 8.84
CA TYR A 59 -20.09 -1.56 7.44
C TYR A 59 -20.80 -2.81 6.95
N ASP A 60 -22.13 -2.76 6.91
CA ASP A 60 -22.93 -3.80 6.27
C ASP A 60 -22.45 -3.87 4.81
N ASN A 61 -21.81 -4.97 4.41
CA ASN A 61 -21.22 -5.19 3.07
C ASN A 61 -19.86 -4.52 2.78
N GLY A 62 -19.04 -4.25 3.81
CA GLY A 62 -17.65 -3.87 3.60
C GLY A 62 -16.73 -5.07 3.34
N GLY A 63 -15.75 -4.94 2.43
CA GLY A 63 -14.79 -6.02 2.17
C GLY A 63 -13.96 -5.90 0.90
N ASN A 64 -13.21 -6.97 0.60
CA ASN A 64 -12.51 -7.13 -0.66
C ASN A 64 -12.34 -8.59 -1.08
N ASN A 65 -12.13 -8.81 -2.37
CA ASN A 65 -11.68 -10.09 -2.93
C ASN A 65 -10.17 -10.02 -3.11
N CYS A 66 -9.44 -10.96 -2.51
CA CYS A 66 -7.98 -10.96 -2.50
C CYS A 66 -7.41 -12.22 -3.13
N VAL A 67 -6.27 -12.09 -3.81
CA VAL A 67 -5.35 -13.19 -4.08
C VAL A 67 -4.00 -12.83 -3.49
N PHE A 68 -3.54 -13.61 -2.52
CA PHE A 68 -2.24 -13.41 -1.89
C PHE A 68 -1.13 -13.79 -2.88
N LEU A 69 -0.41 -12.79 -3.40
CA LEU A 69 0.73 -12.97 -4.29
C LEU A 69 2.01 -13.29 -3.52
N GLY A 70 2.10 -12.85 -2.25
CA GLY A 70 3.10 -13.27 -1.28
C GLY A 70 4.54 -13.34 -1.79
N GLY A 71 5.24 -14.42 -1.44
CA GLY A 71 6.59 -14.69 -1.93
C GLY A 71 6.67 -15.00 -3.44
N PHE A 72 5.56 -15.35 -4.08
CA PHE A 72 5.55 -15.65 -5.52
C PHE A 72 5.85 -14.42 -6.36
N LEU A 73 5.35 -13.25 -5.97
CA LEU A 73 5.70 -11.99 -6.64
C LEU A 73 7.22 -11.80 -6.69
N GLN A 74 7.88 -11.98 -5.54
CA GLN A 74 9.32 -11.78 -5.42
C GLN A 74 10.14 -12.84 -6.18
N PHE A 75 9.63 -14.07 -6.26
CA PHE A 75 10.32 -15.18 -6.91
C PHE A 75 10.10 -15.22 -8.43
N LEU A 76 8.84 -15.06 -8.87
CA LEU A 76 8.43 -15.23 -10.27
C LEU A 76 8.46 -13.91 -11.06
N ALA A 77 8.30 -12.77 -10.40
CA ALA A 77 8.33 -11.45 -11.02
C ALA A 77 9.26 -10.48 -10.27
N PRO A 78 10.56 -10.81 -10.12
CA PRO A 78 11.51 -10.03 -9.32
C PRO A 78 11.70 -8.60 -9.86
N GLY A 79 11.53 -8.38 -11.17
CA GLY A 79 11.55 -7.05 -11.78
C GLY A 79 10.41 -6.16 -11.26
N VAL A 80 9.19 -6.70 -11.19
CA VAL A 80 8.02 -6.01 -10.65
C VAL A 80 8.20 -5.72 -9.16
N ALA A 81 8.69 -6.70 -8.38
CA ALA A 81 9.00 -6.50 -6.97
C ALA A 81 10.06 -5.40 -6.75
N ALA A 82 11.10 -5.35 -7.59
CA ALA A 82 12.09 -4.28 -7.56
C ALA A 82 11.47 -2.91 -7.90
N LYS A 83 10.58 -2.86 -8.88
CA LYS A 83 9.87 -1.63 -9.28
C LYS A 83 8.98 -1.09 -8.16
N ILE A 84 8.23 -1.94 -7.47
CA ILE A 84 7.41 -1.55 -6.32
C ILE A 84 8.28 -0.93 -5.20
N ARG A 85 9.44 -1.54 -4.92
CA ARG A 85 10.39 -0.96 -3.95
C ARG A 85 10.97 0.37 -4.41
N GLN A 86 11.23 0.55 -5.71
CA GLN A 86 11.65 1.83 -6.29
C GLN A 86 10.57 2.90 -6.13
N VAL A 87 9.29 2.57 -6.33
CA VAL A 87 8.16 3.48 -6.09
C VAL A 87 8.10 3.89 -4.63
N GLY A 88 8.22 2.94 -3.71
CA GLY A 88 8.33 3.22 -2.27
C GLY A 88 9.51 4.16 -1.96
N HIS A 89 10.67 3.91 -2.56
CA HIS A 89 11.86 4.75 -2.39
C HIS A 89 11.64 6.19 -2.87
N VAL A 90 11.02 6.38 -4.04
CA VAL A 90 10.65 7.72 -4.53
C VAL A 90 9.77 8.45 -3.51
N ALA A 91 8.79 7.77 -2.94
CA ALA A 91 7.93 8.34 -1.91
C ALA A 91 8.70 8.68 -0.63
N TRP A 92 9.56 7.76 -0.18
CA TRP A 92 10.42 7.92 0.99
C TRP A 92 11.39 9.10 0.87
N THR A 93 12.04 9.26 -0.29
CA THR A 93 12.93 10.39 -0.57
C THR A 93 12.16 11.71 -0.57
N HIS A 94 10.98 11.75 -1.22
CA HIS A 94 10.17 12.96 -1.27
C HIS A 94 9.63 13.37 0.10
N ALA A 95 9.35 12.41 0.98
CA ALA A 95 8.95 12.66 2.36
C ALA A 95 10.10 13.19 3.24
N GLY A 96 11.34 13.21 2.74
CA GLY A 96 12.52 13.62 3.52
C GLY A 96 12.88 12.63 4.64
N TRP A 97 12.39 11.40 4.55
CA TRP A 97 12.57 10.39 5.59
C TRP A 97 14.02 9.88 5.72
N SER A 98 14.87 10.14 4.73
CA SER A 98 16.31 9.90 4.80
C SER A 98 17.03 10.72 5.87
N GLU A 99 16.51 11.91 6.15
CA GLU A 99 17.11 12.88 7.07
C GLU A 99 16.36 12.93 8.40
N PHE A 100 15.26 12.17 8.51
CA PHE A 100 14.43 12.14 9.70
C PHE A 100 15.16 11.43 10.84
N VAL A 101 15.54 12.20 11.85
CA VAL A 101 16.07 11.67 13.11
C VAL A 101 14.89 11.58 14.09
N PRO A 102 14.38 10.37 14.37
CA PRO A 102 13.27 10.23 15.31
C PRO A 102 13.65 10.76 16.70
N PRO A 103 12.73 11.44 17.41
CA PRO A 103 12.87 11.62 18.85
C PRO A 103 13.17 10.30 19.57
N LEU A 104 13.93 10.36 20.67
CA LEU A 104 14.47 9.23 21.45
C LEU A 104 13.44 8.20 21.99
N HIS A 105 12.15 8.35 21.71
CA HIS A 105 11.06 7.48 22.15
C HIS A 105 9.96 7.27 21.09
N THR A 106 10.27 7.40 19.80
CA THR A 106 9.26 7.11 18.75
C THR A 106 9.09 5.61 18.50
N VAL A 107 7.98 5.29 17.82
CA VAL A 107 7.61 3.94 17.36
C VAL A 107 8.66 3.33 16.42
N HIS A 108 9.51 4.15 15.80
CA HIS A 108 10.56 3.74 14.88
C HIS A 108 11.92 4.25 15.38
N PRO A 109 12.51 3.62 16.41
CA PRO A 109 13.78 4.08 17.00
C PRO A 109 14.95 4.03 16.01
N ASP A 110 14.87 3.16 14.99
CA ASP A 110 15.84 3.05 13.90
C ASP A 110 15.54 3.98 12.71
N GLY A 111 14.53 4.86 12.85
CA GLY A 111 14.04 5.73 11.79
C GLY A 111 13.20 5.01 10.73
N TYR A 112 12.92 5.74 9.65
CA TYR A 112 12.20 5.22 8.49
C TYR A 112 13.21 4.59 7.52
N LYS A 113 13.35 3.25 7.55
CA LYS A 113 14.33 2.53 6.73
C LYS A 113 14.06 2.69 5.22
N ASP A 114 15.09 2.83 4.39
CA ASP A 114 14.92 2.92 2.94
C ASP A 114 14.16 1.68 2.38
N PRO A 115 13.05 1.85 1.64
CA PRO A 115 12.33 0.75 0.98
C PRO A 115 13.19 -0.16 0.09
N LEU A 116 14.32 0.32 -0.46
CA LEU A 116 15.26 -0.50 -1.23
C LEU A 116 16.00 -1.53 -0.36
N GLU A 117 16.15 -1.24 0.93
CA GLU A 117 16.74 -2.14 1.92
C GLU A 117 15.70 -3.03 2.63
N ALA A 118 14.42 -2.86 2.28
CA ALA A 118 13.32 -3.68 2.75
C ALA A 118 12.96 -4.77 1.72
N GLY A 119 12.37 -5.86 2.23
CA GLY A 119 11.70 -6.87 1.42
C GLY A 119 10.20 -6.60 1.36
N ILE A 120 9.50 -7.27 0.43
CA ILE A 120 8.04 -7.26 0.41
C ILE A 120 7.56 -8.36 1.36
N ARG A 121 6.93 -7.97 2.47
CA ARG A 121 6.40 -8.95 3.44
C ARG A 121 5.11 -9.58 2.93
N THR A 122 4.18 -8.74 2.49
CA THR A 122 2.86 -9.12 1.99
C THR A 122 2.62 -8.44 0.63
N SER A 123 1.93 -9.13 -0.27
CA SER A 123 1.46 -8.54 -1.52
C SER A 123 0.16 -9.24 -1.92
N ASP A 124 -0.85 -8.41 -2.19
CA ASP A 124 -2.21 -8.84 -2.42
C ASP A 124 -2.67 -8.23 -3.74
N HIS A 125 -3.25 -9.05 -4.63
CA HIS A 125 -4.06 -8.55 -5.73
C HIS A 125 -5.49 -8.42 -5.24
N ILE A 126 -6.01 -7.19 -5.20
CA ILE A 126 -7.27 -6.87 -4.54
C ILE A 126 -8.27 -6.34 -5.56
N SER A 127 -9.50 -6.86 -5.50
CA SER A 127 -10.66 -6.30 -6.19
C SER A 127 -11.73 -5.91 -5.17
N TYR A 128 -12.32 -4.74 -5.36
CA TYR A 128 -13.46 -4.22 -4.59
C TYR A 128 -14.80 -4.51 -5.25
N GLU A 129 -14.83 -5.28 -6.34
CA GLU A 129 -16.06 -5.65 -7.02
C GLU A 129 -17.02 -6.38 -6.07
N GLY A 130 -18.27 -5.90 -6.01
CA GLY A 130 -19.31 -6.44 -5.13
C GLY A 130 -19.23 -5.98 -3.68
N TRP A 131 -18.37 -5.01 -3.35
CA TRP A 131 -18.21 -4.44 -2.02
C TRP A 131 -18.54 -2.94 -2.02
N GLU A 132 -19.09 -2.44 -0.92
CA GLU A 132 -19.47 -1.03 -0.80
C GLU A 132 -18.30 -0.15 -0.38
N ALA A 133 -17.52 -0.59 0.63
CA ALA A 133 -16.39 0.16 1.16
C ALA A 133 -15.45 -0.73 1.99
N LEU A 134 -14.27 -0.21 2.32
CA LEU A 134 -13.51 -0.70 3.48
C LEU A 134 -13.70 0.28 4.63
N GLY A 135 -13.99 -0.25 5.82
CA GLY A 135 -13.99 0.56 7.04
C GLY A 135 -12.60 1.08 7.39
N PRO A 136 -12.50 2.13 8.22
CA PRO A 136 -11.22 2.61 8.73
C PRO A 136 -10.45 1.49 9.42
N HIS A 137 -9.19 1.32 9.01
CA HIS A 137 -8.28 0.35 9.59
C HIS A 137 -6.85 0.86 9.52
N LYS A 138 -5.96 0.19 10.25
CA LYS A 138 -4.53 0.44 10.25
C LYS A 138 -3.82 -0.80 9.74
N ASP A 139 -2.95 -0.62 8.77
CA ASP A 139 -1.98 -1.66 8.43
C ASP A 139 -0.99 -1.80 9.59
N SER A 140 -0.95 -2.99 10.18
CA SER A 140 0.04 -3.35 11.18
C SER A 140 1.14 -4.21 10.54
N ASP A 141 2.33 -4.14 11.12
CA ASP A 141 3.47 -4.99 10.79
C ASP A 141 4.09 -4.76 9.38
N SER A 142 3.90 -3.58 8.80
CA SER A 142 4.69 -3.06 7.67
C SER A 142 5.32 -1.72 8.03
N LEU A 143 6.47 -1.41 7.42
CA LEU A 143 7.05 -0.06 7.51
C LEU A 143 6.35 0.91 6.54
N TYR A 144 5.93 0.39 5.39
CA TYR A 144 5.27 1.13 4.32
C TYR A 144 4.20 0.28 3.68
N THR A 145 3.16 0.93 3.18
CA THR A 145 2.16 0.33 2.28
C THR A 145 2.26 1.02 0.93
N VAL A 146 2.40 0.23 -0.13
CA VAL A 146 2.38 0.71 -1.51
C VAL A 146 1.13 0.16 -2.19
N LEU A 147 0.25 1.05 -2.62
CA LEU A 147 -0.93 0.72 -3.41
C LEU A 147 -0.64 1.01 -4.88
N VAL A 148 -0.75 -0.01 -5.73
CA VAL A 148 -0.62 0.14 -7.18
C VAL A 148 -2.00 -0.03 -7.80
N MET A 149 -2.54 1.05 -8.34
CA MET A 149 -3.85 1.04 -9.01
C MET A 149 -3.67 0.47 -10.41
N LEU A 150 -4.33 -0.66 -10.69
CA LEU A 150 -4.27 -1.37 -11.98
C LEU A 150 -5.45 -1.04 -12.91
N SER A 151 -6.47 -0.35 -12.39
CA SER A 151 -7.63 0.12 -13.15
C SER A 151 -7.53 1.63 -13.38
N ASN A 152 -8.11 2.13 -14.47
CA ASN A 152 -8.28 3.56 -14.67
C ASN A 152 -9.39 4.06 -13.73
N PRO A 153 -9.20 5.16 -12.97
CA PRO A 153 -10.27 5.76 -12.16
C PRO A 153 -11.53 6.12 -12.95
N ASP A 154 -11.44 6.35 -14.25
CA ASP A 154 -12.61 6.62 -15.10
C ASP A 154 -13.46 5.36 -15.39
N ASP A 155 -12.96 4.16 -15.05
CA ASP A 155 -13.63 2.88 -15.32
C ASP A 155 -14.56 2.42 -14.18
N TYR A 156 -14.64 3.17 -13.07
CA TYR A 156 -15.46 2.81 -11.91
C TYR A 156 -15.99 4.05 -11.16
N ASP A 157 -17.16 3.89 -10.54
CA ASP A 157 -17.72 4.90 -9.63
C ASP A 157 -17.30 4.58 -8.18
N GLY A 158 -16.81 5.58 -7.45
CA GLY A 158 -16.34 5.45 -6.06
C GLY A 158 -14.87 5.04 -5.96
N GLY A 159 -14.52 4.18 -4.99
CA GLY A 159 -13.17 3.64 -4.82
C GLY A 159 -12.15 4.66 -4.30
N GLU A 160 -12.61 5.71 -3.61
CA GLU A 160 -11.75 6.75 -3.07
C GLU A 160 -10.88 6.24 -1.91
N PHE A 161 -9.62 6.65 -1.91
CA PHE A 161 -8.69 6.37 -0.82
C PHE A 161 -8.61 7.55 0.14
N HIS A 162 -8.87 7.30 1.43
CA HIS A 162 -8.82 8.31 2.48
C HIS A 162 -7.79 7.93 3.53
N MET A 163 -6.86 8.83 3.82
CA MET A 163 -5.95 8.72 4.96
C MET A 163 -6.43 9.58 6.11
N GLN A 164 -6.32 9.05 7.33
CA GLN A 164 -6.66 9.76 8.56
C GLN A 164 -5.52 9.61 9.55
N VAL A 165 -5.22 10.69 10.28
CA VAL A 165 -4.30 10.63 11.41
C VAL A 165 -5.09 10.17 12.62
N ASP A 166 -4.71 9.04 13.18
CA ASP A 166 -5.23 8.63 14.48
C ASP A 166 -4.63 9.54 15.57
N ARG A 167 -5.51 10.18 16.34
CA ARG A 167 -5.16 11.11 17.41
C ARG A 167 -5.51 10.57 18.80
N SER A 168 -5.90 9.29 18.89
CA SER A 168 -6.29 8.63 20.14
C SER A 168 -5.12 8.47 21.11
#